data_AF-A0A954FDF1-F1
#
_entry.id   AF-A0A954FDF1-F1
#
_cell.length_a   1.000
_cell.length_b   1.000
_cell.length_c   1.000
_cell.angle_alpha   90.00
_cell.angle_beta   90.00
_cell.angle_gamma   90.00
#
_symmetry.space_group_name_H-M   'P 1'
#
loop_
_entity.id
_entity.type
_entity.pdbx_description
1 polymer ?
#
loop_
_entity_poly.entity_id
_entity_poly.type
_entity_poly.pdbx_seq_one_letter_code
_entity_poly.pdbx_strand_id
1 'polypeptide(L)'
;MEYYVEDVRKYSLREFLSTYSINTILGAVLWFLTKIYLIRPQNQPFPLCRSQRENLINLNEIPERYQTAVSADLKILDEAGFIETQLIKLPSDSRQPEHKLAGITFMSLHEEKLMGVTFTVLFPDEGEPVRMSYYIVSFPDSVSSISTSDQRNLIDLEPGDTASSHSGATLVELIQIHQQRIEELNRSCLTIENREDLLQLFEDRANRQVDYNISRGVLKRVDPS
;
A
#
# COMPACT_ATOMS: atom_id res chain seq x y z
N MET A 1 3.34 -15.98 -15.51
CA MET A 1 3.34 -15.37 -14.16
C MET A 1 4.53 -15.94 -13.39
N GLU A 2 5.37 -15.10 -12.79
CA GLU A 2 6.55 -15.53 -12.04
C GLU A 2 6.21 -15.70 -10.56
N TYR A 3 6.74 -16.73 -9.90
CA TYR A 3 6.51 -16.97 -8.47
C TYR A 3 7.74 -16.59 -7.65
N TYR A 4 7.49 -16.02 -6.47
CA TYR A 4 8.52 -15.58 -5.54
C TYR A 4 8.23 -16.09 -4.14
N VAL A 5 9.30 -16.30 -3.37
CA VAL A 5 9.25 -16.48 -1.93
C VAL A 5 9.97 -15.31 -1.29
N GLU A 6 9.33 -14.71 -0.30
CA GLU A 6 9.91 -13.66 0.51
C GLU A 6 10.81 -14.24 1.60
N ASP A 7 11.97 -13.63 1.85
CA ASP A 7 12.88 -13.96 2.94
C ASP A 7 12.87 -12.82 3.96
N VAL A 8 11.86 -12.82 4.83
CA VAL A 8 11.60 -11.77 5.83
C VAL A 8 12.81 -11.49 6.74
N ARG A 9 13.72 -12.46 6.90
CA ARG A 9 14.99 -12.29 7.63
C ARG A 9 15.94 -11.29 6.96
N LYS A 10 15.72 -10.91 5.71
CA LYS A 10 16.53 -9.92 4.99
C LYS A 10 16.09 -8.49 5.28
N TYR A 11 14.97 -8.28 5.96
CA TYR A 11 14.58 -6.95 6.44
C TYR A 11 15.44 -6.50 7.63
N SER A 12 15.78 -5.22 7.64
CA SER A 12 16.22 -4.51 8.84
C SER A 12 15.08 -4.45 9.86
N LEU A 13 15.38 -4.10 11.11
CA LEU A 13 14.35 -3.97 12.14
C LEU A 13 13.32 -2.89 11.74
N ARG A 14 13.78 -1.78 11.16
CA ARG A 14 12.92 -0.66 10.76
C ARG A 14 11.92 -1.08 9.67
N GLU A 15 12.41 -1.77 8.64
CA GLU A 15 11.55 -2.32 7.56
C GLU A 15 10.57 -3.36 8.12
N PHE A 16 11.03 -4.29 8.95
CA PHE A 16 10.16 -5.31 9.53
C PHE A 16 9.02 -4.70 10.36
N LEU A 17 9.32 -3.68 11.17
CA LEU A 17 8.33 -2.99 11.98
C LEU A 17 7.35 -2.16 11.14
N SER A 18 7.82 -1.60 10.02
CA SER A 18 6.96 -0.88 9.08
C SER A 18 5.98 -1.82 8.37
N THR A 19 6.46 -3.00 7.96
CA THR A 19 5.68 -3.92 7.13
C THR A 19 4.79 -4.86 7.94
N TYR A 20 5.25 -5.39 9.08
CA TYR A 20 4.60 -6.53 9.74
C TYR A 20 4.10 -6.29 11.16
N SER A 21 4.40 -5.14 11.80
CA SER A 21 4.09 -4.99 13.22
C SER A 21 3.48 -3.67 13.62
N ILE A 22 2.21 -3.74 14.04
CA ILE A 22 1.50 -2.65 14.71
C ILE A 22 2.04 -2.43 16.15
N ASN A 23 2.57 -3.49 16.78
CA ASN A 23 3.17 -3.44 18.12
C ASN A 23 4.70 -3.50 18.03
N THR A 24 5.37 -2.39 18.32
CA THR A 24 6.83 -2.26 18.19
C THR A 24 7.61 -3.26 19.06
N ILE A 25 7.16 -3.52 20.29
CA ILE A 25 7.87 -4.41 21.23
C ILE A 25 7.77 -5.85 20.74
N LEU A 26 6.56 -6.33 20.45
CA LEU A 26 6.34 -7.67 19.94
C LEU A 26 7.06 -7.86 18.60
N GLY A 27 6.97 -6.87 17.72
CA GLY A 27 7.65 -6.89 16.42
C GLY A 27 9.17 -7.00 16.55
N ALA A 28 9.78 -6.25 17.47
CA ALA A 28 11.22 -6.34 17.72
C ALA A 28 11.64 -7.71 18.25
N VAL A 29 10.84 -8.31 19.15
CA VAL A 29 11.06 -9.66 19.65
C VAL A 29 10.97 -10.68 18.51
N LEU A 30 9.90 -10.64 17.71
CA LEU A 30 9.72 -11.55 16.57
C LEU A 30 10.83 -11.41 15.53
N TRP A 31 11.24 -10.19 15.21
CA TRP A 31 12.37 -9.92 14.32
C TRP A 31 13.65 -10.54 14.85
N PHE A 32 13.96 -10.32 16.15
CA PHE A 32 15.15 -10.88 16.78
C PHE A 32 15.14 -12.41 16.73
N LEU A 33 14.03 -13.04 17.15
CA LEU A 33 13.86 -14.50 17.11
C LEU A 33 14.01 -15.07 15.70
N THR A 34 13.53 -14.35 14.69
CA THR A 34 13.65 -14.72 13.28
C THR A 34 15.10 -14.62 12.79
N LYS A 35 15.86 -13.61 13.24
CA LYS A 35 17.29 -13.43 12.90
C LYS A 35 18.17 -14.52 13.50
N ILE A 36 17.86 -14.98 14.71
CA ILE A 36 18.59 -16.06 15.39
C ILE A 36 18.02 -17.45 15.10
N TYR A 37 17.13 -17.58 14.11
CA TYR A 37 16.55 -18.85 13.63
C TYR A 37 15.75 -19.65 14.67
N LEU A 38 15.31 -19.03 15.76
CA LEU A 38 14.43 -19.68 16.75
C LEU A 38 13.00 -19.81 16.24
N ILE A 39 12.57 -18.89 15.36
CA ILE A 39 11.31 -19.00 14.63
C ILE A 39 11.58 -18.87 13.14
N ARG A 40 10.78 -19.57 12.33
CA ARG A 40 10.84 -19.49 10.85
C ARG A 40 9.48 -19.05 10.32
N PRO A 41 9.41 -17.93 9.59
CA PRO A 41 8.21 -17.57 8.85
C PRO A 41 7.88 -18.69 7.85
N GLN A 42 6.61 -19.12 7.81
CA GLN A 42 6.13 -20.04 6.79
C GLN A 42 5.81 -19.23 5.53
N ASN A 43 6.81 -19.07 4.66
CA ASN A 43 6.64 -18.28 3.44
C ASN A 43 6.21 -19.20 2.30
N GLN A 44 5.00 -18.96 1.79
CA GLN A 44 4.50 -19.68 0.62
C GLN A 44 4.86 -18.93 -0.66
N PRO A 45 5.21 -19.63 -1.75
CA PRO A 45 5.35 -19.01 -3.07
C PRO A 45 4.07 -18.27 -3.46
N PHE A 46 4.24 -17.02 -3.87
CA PHE A 46 3.18 -16.17 -4.41
C PHE A 46 3.56 -15.67 -5.81
N PRO A 47 2.59 -15.52 -6.72
CA PRO A 47 2.80 -14.89 -8.01
C PRO A 47 3.06 -13.40 -7.83
N LEU A 48 4.08 -12.90 -8.52
CA LEU A 48 4.35 -11.47 -8.60
C LEU A 48 3.52 -10.86 -9.74
N CYS A 49 2.64 -9.93 -9.40
CA CYS A 49 1.87 -9.14 -10.35
C CYS A 49 2.45 -7.73 -10.41
N ARG A 50 2.96 -7.33 -11.58
CA ARG A 50 3.58 -6.00 -11.80
C ARG A 50 2.59 -4.92 -12.26
N SER A 51 1.39 -5.33 -12.63
CA SER A 51 0.30 -4.46 -13.09
C SER A 51 -0.91 -4.68 -12.20
N GLN A 52 -1.51 -3.59 -11.74
CA GLN A 52 -2.75 -3.57 -10.97
C GLN A 52 -3.97 -3.41 -11.87
N ARG A 53 -3.78 -3.01 -13.14
CA ARG A 53 -4.86 -2.81 -14.13
C ARG A 53 -5.79 -4.01 -14.28
N GLU A 54 -5.25 -5.23 -14.29
CA GLU A 54 -6.05 -6.47 -14.41
C GLU A 54 -6.92 -6.75 -13.18
N ASN A 55 -6.63 -6.09 -12.06
CA ASN A 55 -7.37 -6.23 -10.82
C ASN A 55 -8.34 -5.07 -10.57
N LEU A 56 -8.49 -4.14 -11.52
CA LEU A 56 -9.49 -3.08 -11.43
C LEU A 56 -10.89 -3.69 -11.45
N ILE A 57 -11.72 -3.30 -10.49
CA ILE A 57 -13.10 -3.77 -10.35
C ILE A 57 -14.04 -2.59 -10.18
N ASN A 58 -15.30 -2.80 -10.52
CA ASN A 58 -16.38 -1.87 -10.27
C ASN A 58 -17.08 -2.17 -8.94
N LEU A 59 -17.81 -1.19 -8.40
CA LEU A 59 -18.53 -1.33 -7.14
C LEU A 59 -19.54 -2.49 -7.16
N ASN A 60 -20.18 -2.76 -8.31
CA ASN A 60 -21.14 -3.84 -8.48
C ASN A 60 -20.52 -5.25 -8.48
N GLU A 61 -19.18 -5.35 -8.60
CA GLU A 61 -18.44 -6.61 -8.49
C GLU A 61 -18.08 -6.95 -7.03
N ILE A 62 -18.34 -6.02 -6.10
CA ILE A 62 -18.11 -6.22 -4.67
C ILE A 62 -19.34 -6.89 -4.04
N PRO A 63 -19.16 -7.93 -3.20
CA PRO A 63 -20.27 -8.59 -2.52
C PRO A 63 -21.16 -7.60 -1.75
N GLU A 64 -22.48 -7.75 -1.88
CA GLU A 64 -23.48 -6.83 -1.29
C GLU A 64 -23.24 -6.51 0.19
N ARG A 65 -22.84 -7.52 0.98
CA ARG A 65 -22.53 -7.37 2.41
C ARG A 65 -21.47 -6.31 2.71
N TYR A 66 -20.60 -6.00 1.75
CA TYR A 66 -19.53 -5.01 1.90
C TYR A 66 -19.82 -3.69 1.19
N GLN A 67 -20.80 -3.64 0.27
CA GLN A 67 -21.06 -2.45 -0.54
C GLN A 67 -21.36 -1.20 0.30
N THR A 68 -22.05 -1.34 1.44
CA THR A 68 -22.32 -0.22 2.35
C THR A 68 -21.04 0.38 2.92
N ALA A 69 -20.12 -0.45 3.40
CA ALA A 69 -18.84 0.00 3.94
C ALA A 69 -17.99 0.69 2.86
N VAL A 70 -17.92 0.07 1.68
CA VAL A 70 -17.19 0.61 0.53
C VAL A 70 -17.77 1.95 0.08
N SER A 71 -19.10 2.06 0.02
CA SER A 71 -19.77 3.30 -0.36
C SER A 71 -19.55 4.41 0.68
N ALA A 72 -19.46 4.06 1.97
CA ALA A 72 -19.12 5.02 3.02
C ALA A 72 -17.68 5.55 2.85
N ASP A 73 -16.72 4.68 2.54
CA ASP A 73 -15.33 5.12 2.26
C ASP A 73 -15.23 5.95 0.97
N LEU A 74 -15.99 5.62 -0.09
CA LEU A 74 -16.10 6.47 -1.28
C LEU A 74 -16.63 7.87 -0.95
N LYS A 75 -17.63 7.95 -0.07
CA LYS A 75 -18.19 9.23 0.37
C LYS A 75 -17.19 10.04 1.20
N ILE A 76 -16.40 9.39 2.05
CA ILE A 76 -15.33 10.06 2.81
C ILE A 76 -14.27 10.65 1.87
N LEU A 77 -13.91 9.91 0.82
CA LEU A 77 -12.98 10.40 -0.20
C LEU A 77 -13.52 11.61 -0.96
N ASP A 78 -14.76 11.53 -1.42
CA ASP A 78 -15.45 12.63 -2.13
C ASP A 78 -15.54 13.89 -1.26
N GLU A 79 -15.93 13.75 0.01
CA GLU A 79 -15.99 14.85 0.99
C GLU A 79 -14.61 15.47 1.29
N ALA A 80 -13.54 14.71 1.07
CA ALA A 80 -12.16 15.14 1.28
C ALA A 80 -11.49 15.67 0.00
N GLY A 81 -12.24 15.87 -1.09
CA GLY A 81 -11.71 16.43 -2.35
C GLY A 81 -11.01 15.42 -3.25
N PHE A 82 -11.18 14.12 -3.00
CA PHE A 82 -10.66 13.07 -3.87
C PHE A 82 -11.67 12.66 -4.94
N ILE A 83 -11.20 12.57 -6.17
CA ILE A 83 -11.93 12.33 -7.41
C ILE A 83 -11.38 11.11 -8.16
N GLU A 84 -12.16 10.61 -9.12
CA GLU A 84 -11.76 9.52 -10.04
C GLU A 84 -11.30 8.22 -9.34
N THR A 85 -11.90 7.91 -8.18
CA THR A 85 -11.52 6.73 -7.38
C THR A 85 -11.60 5.42 -8.17
N GLN A 86 -10.49 4.69 -8.17
CA GLN A 86 -10.35 3.33 -8.68
C GLN A 86 -10.38 2.32 -7.53
N LEU A 87 -11.04 1.19 -7.76
CA LEU A 87 -11.08 0.06 -6.83
C LEU A 87 -10.26 -1.10 -7.39
N ILE A 88 -9.30 -1.58 -6.62
CA ILE A 88 -8.39 -2.66 -7.00
C ILE A 88 -8.69 -3.86 -6.11
N LYS A 89 -9.00 -5.00 -6.74
CA LYS A 89 -9.26 -6.27 -6.07
C LYS A 89 -8.02 -6.77 -5.34
N LEU A 90 -8.19 -7.13 -4.06
CA LEU A 90 -7.22 -7.90 -3.30
C LEU A 90 -7.66 -9.38 -3.25
N PRO A 91 -7.04 -10.27 -4.03
CA PRO A 91 -7.39 -11.69 -4.02
C PRO A 91 -6.98 -12.34 -2.69
N SER A 92 -7.82 -13.23 -2.15
CA SER A 92 -7.56 -13.99 -0.92
C SER A 92 -6.45 -15.02 -1.03
N ASP A 93 -6.32 -15.63 -2.19
CA ASP A 93 -5.22 -16.50 -2.53
C ASP A 93 -4.81 -16.19 -3.97
N SER A 94 -3.53 -15.87 -4.09
CA SER A 94 -2.85 -15.65 -5.34
C SER A 94 -2.81 -16.89 -6.25
N ARG A 95 -3.03 -18.10 -5.71
CA ARG A 95 -3.11 -19.37 -6.45
C ARG A 95 -4.52 -19.73 -6.90
N GLN A 96 -5.55 -19.17 -6.26
CA GLN A 96 -6.96 -19.37 -6.61
C GLN A 96 -7.72 -18.03 -6.55
N PRO A 97 -7.39 -17.08 -7.45
CA PRO A 97 -7.95 -15.71 -7.45
C PRO A 97 -9.48 -15.66 -7.65
N GLU A 98 -10.09 -16.78 -8.04
CA GLU A 98 -11.51 -16.93 -8.33
C GLU A 98 -12.38 -17.14 -7.07
N HIS A 99 -11.79 -17.53 -5.92
CA HIS A 99 -12.61 -18.08 -4.84
C HIS A 99 -12.94 -17.16 -3.66
N LYS A 100 -12.24 -16.02 -3.46
CA LYS A 100 -12.66 -15.05 -2.44
C LYS A 100 -11.98 -13.69 -2.60
N LEU A 101 -12.74 -12.62 -2.48
CA LEU A 101 -12.25 -11.26 -2.35
C LEU A 101 -11.80 -11.05 -0.90
N ALA A 102 -10.48 -10.91 -0.66
CA ALA A 102 -9.94 -10.65 0.68
C ALA A 102 -9.99 -9.18 1.08
N GLY A 103 -10.26 -8.30 0.12
CA GLY A 103 -10.39 -6.88 0.36
C GLY A 103 -10.37 -6.11 -0.95
N ILE A 104 -10.36 -4.79 -0.81
CA ILE A 104 -10.19 -3.87 -1.91
C ILE A 104 -9.20 -2.78 -1.51
N THR A 105 -8.38 -2.37 -2.46
CA THR A 105 -7.56 -1.17 -2.34
C THR A 105 -8.25 -0.04 -3.08
N PHE A 106 -8.43 1.08 -2.40
CA PHE A 106 -8.87 2.33 -2.99
C PHE A 106 -7.65 3.09 -3.48
N MET A 107 -7.76 3.69 -4.66
CA MET A 107 -6.79 4.64 -5.18
C MET A 107 -7.55 5.82 -5.75
N SER A 108 -7.25 7.04 -5.31
CA SER A 108 -8.02 8.22 -5.72
C SER A 108 -7.14 9.44 -5.90
N LEU A 109 -7.47 10.28 -6.88
CA LEU A 109 -6.73 11.49 -7.24
C LEU A 109 -7.33 12.68 -6.50
N HIS A 110 -6.54 13.55 -5.89
CA HIS A 110 -7.07 14.78 -5.31
C HIS A 110 -7.42 15.80 -6.40
N GLU A 111 -8.45 16.62 -6.20
CA GLU A 111 -8.92 17.61 -7.18
C GLU A 111 -7.84 18.63 -7.62
N GLU A 112 -6.88 18.91 -6.72
CA GLU A 112 -5.72 19.76 -7.00
C GLU A 112 -4.71 19.12 -7.98
N LYS A 113 -4.88 17.84 -8.32
CA LYS A 113 -4.01 17.06 -9.23
C LYS A 113 -2.55 16.95 -8.79
N LEU A 114 -2.22 17.18 -7.52
CA LEU A 114 -0.84 17.10 -7.01
C LEU A 114 -0.58 15.85 -6.18
N MET A 115 -1.63 15.20 -5.68
CA MET A 115 -1.52 14.05 -4.80
C MET A 115 -2.59 13.01 -5.11
N GLY A 116 -2.32 11.77 -4.76
CA GLY A 116 -3.35 10.75 -4.63
C GLY A 116 -3.32 10.10 -3.26
N VAL A 117 -4.39 9.39 -2.95
CA VAL A 117 -4.52 8.59 -1.73
C VAL A 117 -4.69 7.12 -2.08
N THR A 118 -4.07 6.25 -1.30
CA THR A 118 -4.32 4.82 -1.34
C THR A 118 -4.54 4.26 0.06
N PHE A 119 -5.49 3.33 0.20
CA PHE A 119 -5.70 2.56 1.43
C PHE A 119 -6.43 1.27 1.09
N THR A 120 -6.37 0.29 1.99
CA THR A 120 -7.01 -1.01 1.78
C THR A 120 -8.09 -1.25 2.82
N VAL A 121 -9.22 -1.80 2.40
CA VAL A 121 -10.24 -2.36 3.28
C VAL A 121 -10.19 -3.87 3.15
N LEU A 122 -9.85 -4.55 4.25
CA LEU A 122 -9.80 -6.00 4.34
C LEU A 122 -11.18 -6.55 4.68
N PHE A 123 -11.54 -7.67 4.05
CA PHE A 123 -12.79 -8.39 4.21
C PHE A 123 -12.54 -9.70 4.94
N PRO A 124 -12.55 -9.69 6.29
CA PRO A 124 -12.36 -10.92 7.05
C PRO A 124 -13.52 -11.89 6.84
N ASP A 125 -13.24 -13.16 7.07
CA ASP A 125 -14.22 -14.26 6.96
C ASP A 125 -15.38 -14.07 7.94
N GLU A 126 -15.05 -13.59 9.13
CA GLU A 126 -15.97 -13.25 10.21
C GLU A 126 -15.66 -11.84 10.72
N GLY A 127 -16.70 -11.07 11.02
CA GLY A 127 -16.60 -9.72 11.54
C GLY A 127 -16.73 -8.62 10.48
N GLU A 128 -16.52 -7.38 10.94
CA GLU A 128 -16.66 -6.18 10.13
C GLU A 128 -15.42 -5.94 9.25
N PRO A 129 -15.58 -5.28 8.08
CA PRO A 129 -14.45 -4.83 7.28
C PRO A 129 -13.45 -4.01 8.08
N VAL A 130 -12.16 -4.25 7.84
CA VAL A 130 -11.06 -3.57 8.53
C VAL A 130 -10.37 -2.62 7.57
N ARG A 131 -10.52 -1.33 7.81
CA ARG A 131 -9.80 -0.29 7.05
C ARG A 131 -8.37 -0.16 7.56
N MET A 132 -7.42 -0.23 6.63
CA MET A 132 -6.01 0.05 6.86
C MET A 132 -5.73 1.55 6.80
N SER A 133 -4.51 1.94 7.18
CA SER A 133 -4.05 3.33 7.13
C SER A 133 -4.18 3.98 5.75
N TYR A 134 -4.42 5.28 5.74
CA TYR A 134 -4.34 6.13 4.55
C TYR A 134 -2.89 6.40 4.20
N TYR A 135 -2.59 6.42 2.90
CA TYR A 135 -1.31 6.85 2.36
C TYR A 135 -1.56 7.91 1.30
N ILE A 136 -1.30 9.16 1.65
CA ILE A 136 -1.30 10.28 0.70
C ILE A 136 0.09 10.37 0.08
N VAL A 137 0.14 10.46 -1.24
CA VAL A 137 1.38 10.41 -2.01
C VAL A 137 1.38 11.50 -3.06
N SER A 138 2.48 12.24 -3.13
CA SER A 138 2.82 13.16 -4.22
C SER A 138 4.15 12.76 -4.85
N PHE A 139 4.35 13.13 -6.10
CA PHE A 139 5.51 12.69 -6.90
C PHE A 139 6.32 13.91 -7.35
N PRO A 140 7.47 14.22 -6.71
CA PRO A 140 8.38 15.26 -7.19
C PRO A 140 8.87 14.99 -8.62
N ASP A 141 9.09 13.72 -8.94
CA ASP A 141 9.49 13.22 -10.26
C ASP A 141 9.02 11.77 -10.43
N SER A 142 9.40 11.11 -11.53
CA SER A 142 8.97 9.74 -11.84
C SER A 142 9.61 8.67 -10.95
N VAL A 143 10.63 9.01 -10.16
CA VAL A 143 11.44 8.04 -9.39
C VAL A 143 11.40 8.26 -7.88
N SER A 144 10.84 9.38 -7.41
CA SER A 144 10.73 9.72 -6.00
C SER A 144 9.30 10.04 -5.59
N SER A 145 9.01 9.88 -4.32
CA SER A 145 7.69 10.19 -3.75
C SER A 145 7.78 10.83 -2.37
N ILE A 146 6.83 11.70 -2.08
CA ILE A 146 6.57 12.21 -0.74
C ILE A 146 5.35 11.44 -0.25
N SER A 147 5.43 10.80 0.92
CA SER A 147 4.33 10.01 1.48
C SER A 147 3.97 10.48 2.89
N THR A 148 2.68 10.58 3.17
CA THR A 148 2.16 10.94 4.50
C THR A 148 1.05 9.96 4.87
N SER A 149 1.11 9.40 6.07
CA SER A 149 0.18 8.35 6.51
C SER A 149 -0.20 8.47 7.98
N ASP A 150 -1.38 8.01 8.35
CA ASP A 150 -1.80 7.75 9.75
C ASP A 150 -1.25 6.43 10.31
N GLN A 151 -0.42 5.70 9.54
CA GLN A 151 0.33 4.57 10.05
C GLN A 151 1.30 5.02 11.17
N ARG A 152 1.65 4.13 12.09
CA ARG A 152 2.62 4.42 13.17
C ARG A 152 4.08 4.43 12.73
N ASN A 153 4.46 3.53 11.82
CA ASN A 153 5.85 3.26 11.49
C ASN A 153 6.09 3.33 9.98
N LEU A 154 5.72 4.44 9.34
CA LEU A 154 6.05 4.66 7.93
C LEU A 154 7.56 4.91 7.76
N ILE A 155 8.15 4.35 6.71
CA ILE A 155 9.57 4.52 6.40
C ILE A 155 9.74 4.95 4.95
N ASP A 156 10.90 5.55 4.67
CA ASP A 156 11.34 5.77 3.30
C ASP A 156 11.66 4.40 2.69
N LEU A 157 10.96 4.07 1.62
CA LEU A 157 11.07 2.79 0.94
C LEU A 157 12.25 2.79 -0.05
N GLU A 158 12.46 3.93 -0.73
CA GLU A 158 13.49 4.11 -1.75
C GLU A 158 14.39 5.32 -1.51
N PRO A 159 15.64 5.33 -2.04
CA PRO A 159 16.45 6.54 -2.09
C PRO A 159 15.71 7.66 -2.85
N GLY A 160 15.46 8.78 -2.18
CA GLY A 160 14.72 9.92 -2.75
C GLY A 160 13.27 10.01 -2.27
N ASP A 161 12.72 8.92 -1.71
CA ASP A 161 11.43 8.95 -1.02
C ASP A 161 11.54 9.72 0.30
N THR A 162 10.41 10.29 0.71
CA THR A 162 10.32 11.05 1.96
C THR A 162 8.98 10.78 2.64
N ALA A 163 9.01 9.98 3.70
CA ALA A 163 7.85 9.47 4.41
C ALA A 163 7.61 10.17 5.75
N SER A 164 6.35 10.40 6.12
CA SER A 164 5.94 10.83 7.46
C SER A 164 4.76 10.05 8.02
N SER A 165 4.86 9.78 9.33
CA SER A 165 3.87 9.05 10.11
C SER A 165 3.18 10.00 11.09
N HIS A 166 1.85 10.06 11.04
CA HIS A 166 1.01 10.88 11.89
C HIS A 166 -0.12 10.03 12.48
N SER A 167 0.28 9.10 13.36
CA SER A 167 -0.66 8.15 13.98
C SER A 167 -1.84 8.84 14.64
N GLY A 168 -3.05 8.49 14.19
CA GLY A 168 -4.31 9.02 14.74
C GLY A 168 -4.82 10.28 14.05
N ALA A 169 -4.10 10.82 13.06
CA ALA A 169 -4.62 11.88 12.21
C ALA A 169 -5.77 11.37 11.34
N THR A 170 -6.78 12.21 11.15
CA THR A 170 -7.87 12.01 10.18
C THR A 170 -7.39 12.24 8.76
N LEU A 171 -8.16 11.82 7.76
CA LEU A 171 -7.82 12.04 6.34
C LEU A 171 -7.62 13.52 6.02
N VAL A 172 -8.50 14.39 6.52
CA VAL A 172 -8.41 15.85 6.30
C VAL A 172 -7.14 16.43 6.92
N GLU A 173 -6.78 16.02 8.13
CA GLU A 173 -5.53 16.45 8.76
C GLU A 173 -4.32 15.95 7.97
N LEU A 174 -4.35 14.71 7.47
CA LEU A 174 -3.27 14.18 6.63
C LEU A 174 -3.09 14.99 5.35
N ILE A 175 -4.16 15.44 4.69
CA ILE A 175 -4.06 16.30 3.49
C ILE A 175 -3.32 17.59 3.82
N GLN A 176 -3.74 18.28 4.88
CA GLN A 176 -3.12 19.55 5.30
C GLN A 176 -1.64 19.37 5.64
N ILE A 177 -1.32 18.32 6.42
CA ILE A 177 0.06 17.98 6.76
C ILE A 177 0.88 17.68 5.50
N HIS A 178 0.29 16.96 4.54
CA HIS A 178 0.96 16.60 3.29
C HIS A 178 1.25 17.84 2.43
N GLN A 179 0.28 18.74 2.27
CA GLN A 179 0.45 20.01 1.55
C GLN A 179 1.55 20.86 2.19
N GLN A 180 1.51 21.06 3.50
CA GLN A 180 2.54 21.79 4.24
C GLN A 180 3.93 21.18 4.00
N ARG A 181 4.03 19.85 4.00
CA ARG A 181 5.30 19.15 3.77
C ARG A 181 5.84 19.35 2.36
N ILE A 182 4.97 19.37 1.34
CA ILE A 182 5.38 19.66 -0.05
C ILE A 182 5.97 21.07 -0.13
N GLU A 183 5.32 22.06 0.51
CA GLU A 183 5.79 23.44 0.58
C GLU A 183 7.14 23.55 1.32
N GLU A 184 7.28 22.91 2.48
CA GLU A 184 8.50 22.91 3.30
C GLU A 184 9.70 22.29 2.56
N LEU A 185 9.46 21.22 1.81
CA LEU A 185 10.50 20.57 1.01
C LEU A 185 10.90 21.42 -0.22
N ASN A 186 10.12 22.46 -0.54
CA ASN A 186 10.33 23.36 -1.67
C ASN A 186 10.58 22.59 -2.98
N ARG A 187 9.84 21.50 -3.18
CA ARG A 187 9.90 20.66 -4.38
C ARG A 187 8.66 20.88 -5.22
N SER A 188 8.84 21.15 -6.51
CA SER A 188 7.75 21.05 -7.47
C SER A 188 7.33 19.60 -7.60
N CYS A 189 6.04 19.30 -7.45
CA CYS A 189 5.47 17.99 -7.75
C CYS A 189 4.94 17.95 -9.19
N LEU A 190 4.97 16.76 -9.78
CA LEU A 190 4.32 16.48 -11.05
C LEU A 190 2.81 16.68 -10.90
N THR A 191 2.19 17.28 -11.92
CA THR A 191 0.74 17.28 -12.06
C THR A 191 0.29 15.90 -12.54
N ILE A 192 -0.70 15.33 -11.88
CA ILE A 192 -1.29 14.02 -12.17
C ILE A 192 -2.60 14.28 -12.92
N GLU A 193 -2.61 14.08 -14.24
CA GLU A 193 -3.71 14.62 -15.06
C GLU A 193 -5.03 13.88 -14.86
N ASN A 194 -4.96 12.59 -14.57
CA ASN A 194 -6.10 11.68 -14.46
C ASN A 194 -5.73 10.43 -13.65
N ARG A 195 -6.71 9.58 -13.37
CA ARG A 195 -6.55 8.31 -12.64
C ARG A 195 -5.59 7.31 -13.28
N GLU A 196 -5.44 7.28 -14.61
CA GLU A 196 -4.54 6.34 -15.27
C GLU A 196 -3.08 6.74 -15.06
N ASP A 197 -2.80 8.05 -15.07
CA ASP A 197 -1.48 8.59 -14.71
C ASP A 197 -1.16 8.30 -13.24
N LEU A 198 -2.14 8.47 -12.35
CA LEU A 198 -2.00 8.13 -10.94
C LEU A 198 -1.66 6.64 -10.76
N LEU A 199 -2.43 5.77 -11.41
CA LEU A 199 -2.21 4.32 -11.37
C LEU A 199 -0.81 3.95 -11.86
N GLN A 200 -0.37 4.55 -12.97
CA GLN A 200 0.97 4.29 -13.51
C GLN A 200 2.07 4.72 -12.53
N LEU A 201 1.94 5.88 -11.89
CA LEU A 201 2.93 6.36 -10.89
C LEU A 201 3.00 5.44 -9.66
N PHE A 202 1.86 4.93 -9.20
CA PHE A 202 1.82 3.95 -8.11
C PHE A 202 2.39 2.58 -8.54
N GLU A 203 2.08 2.10 -9.75
CA GLU A 203 2.65 0.87 -10.30
C GLU A 203 4.17 0.97 -10.44
N ASP A 204 4.68 2.07 -10.99
CA ASP A 204 6.11 2.30 -11.18
C ASP A 204 6.83 2.32 -9.82
N ARG A 205 6.25 3.01 -8.83
CA ARG A 205 6.77 3.02 -7.46
C ARG A 205 6.79 1.62 -6.84
N ALA A 206 5.71 0.86 -6.95
CA ALA A 206 5.63 -0.50 -6.42
C ALA A 206 6.63 -1.44 -7.11
N ASN A 207 6.78 -1.31 -8.44
CA ASN A 207 7.70 -2.12 -9.23
C ASN A 207 9.16 -1.84 -8.89
N ARG A 208 9.55 -0.58 -8.66
CA ARG A 208 10.90 -0.25 -8.17
C ARG A 208 11.19 -0.89 -6.81
N GLN A 209 10.22 -0.87 -5.89
CA GLN A 209 10.39 -1.50 -4.57
C GLN A 209 10.53 -3.03 -4.69
N VAL A 210 9.77 -3.64 -5.61
CA VAL A 210 9.89 -5.06 -5.94
C VAL A 210 11.27 -5.36 -6.51
N ASP A 211 11.74 -4.60 -7.49
CA ASP A 211 13.05 -4.79 -8.12
C ASP A 211 14.20 -4.58 -7.12
N TYR A 212 14.07 -3.61 -6.22
CA TYR A 212 14.99 -3.43 -5.11
C TYR A 212 15.00 -4.66 -4.18
N ASN A 213 13.84 -5.18 -3.81
CA ASN A 213 13.72 -6.38 -2.97
C ASN A 213 14.28 -7.64 -3.65
N ILE A 214 14.13 -7.78 -4.97
CA ILE A 214 14.73 -8.86 -5.75
C ILE A 214 16.26 -8.73 -5.73
N SER A 215 16.80 -7.55 -6.05
CA SER A 215 18.25 -7.35 -6.18
C SER A 215 19.02 -7.60 -4.87
N ARG A 216 18.43 -7.30 -3.72
CA ARG A 216 19.00 -7.61 -2.38
C ARG A 216 18.67 -9.02 -1.87
N GLY A 217 17.91 -9.81 -2.63
CA GLY A 217 17.54 -11.18 -2.30
C GLY A 217 16.54 -11.33 -1.16
N VAL A 218 15.73 -10.29 -0.89
CA VAL A 218 14.50 -10.39 -0.08
C VAL A 218 13.47 -11.21 -0.83
N LEU A 219 13.25 -10.93 -2.12
CA LEU A 219 12.39 -11.73 -2.99
C LEU A 219 13.24 -12.67 -3.84
N LYS A 220 12.96 -13.98 -3.74
CA LYS A 220 13.65 -15.01 -4.51
C LYS A 220 12.67 -15.71 -5.44
N ARG A 221 12.99 -15.71 -6.74
CA ARG A 221 12.21 -16.44 -7.73
C ARG A 221 12.25 -17.94 -7.43
N VAL A 222 11.10 -18.59 -7.57
CA VAL A 222 10.94 -20.04 -7.42
C VAL A 222 10.14 -20.58 -8.60
N ASP A 223 10.39 -21.83 -8.96
CA ASP A 223 9.57 -22.52 -9.95
C ASP A 223 8.27 -23.02 -9.29
N PRO A 224 7.12 -22.92 -9.97
CA PRO A 224 5.88 -23.50 -9.46
C PRO A 224 6.05 -25.03 -9.41
N SER A 225 6.04 -25.57 -8.19
CA SER A 225 6.06 -27.00 -7.89
C SER A 225 4.69 -27.64 -8.08
#